data_AF-A0A946TX85-F1
#
_entry.id   AF-A0A946TX85-F1
#
_cell.length_a   1.000
_cell.length_b   1.000
_cell.length_c   1.000
_cell.angle_alpha   90.00
_cell.angle_beta   90.00
_cell.angle_gamma   90.00
#
_symmetry.space_group_name_H-M   'P 1'
#
loop_
_entity.id
_entity.type
_entity.pdbx_description
1 polymer ?
#
loop_
_entity_poly.entity_id
_entity_poly.type
_entity_poly.pdbx_seq_one_letter_code
_entity_poly.pdbx_strand_id
1 'polypeptide(L)'
;MGQLFSVVEGQPDIPDFLSEEQLEPLKKYEIALTANEEKHIGYMSKLNDKYSDALGVAKERMVKIGAVRAINALEGEIGRIKANDTRKSKDIEAAPDYVRKMRSQYDQFVFRVNNLKRSRDGEALYATDRSLAELQLELTKSDQLEKALKLRQYREEFKRPPKPKESSPINREDDNKEEINPPEDPEPVDVPFEPEPEPEPEPEPFSRGEYGFNGDIVRPMTSEEMDKY
;
A
#
# COMPACT_ATOMS: atom_id res chain seq x y z
N MET A 1 2.08 -9.31 30.70
CA MET A 1 3.42 -8.91 30.27
C MET A 1 3.87 -9.98 29.28
N GLY A 2 3.68 -9.91 27.98
CA GLY A 2 3.68 -8.79 27.04
C GLY A 2 4.31 -9.39 25.78
N GLN A 3 3.49 -9.93 24.88
CA GLN A 3 3.92 -10.34 23.54
C GLN A 3 3.19 -9.44 22.56
N LEU A 4 3.79 -8.27 22.33
CA LEU A 4 3.49 -7.42 21.19
C LEU A 4 4.19 -8.02 19.98
N PHE A 5 3.74 -9.18 19.52
CA PHE A 5 4.11 -9.67 18.19
C PHE A 5 2.97 -9.26 17.26
N SER A 6 2.95 -7.98 16.87
CA SER A 6 2.21 -7.60 15.67
C SER A 6 2.97 -8.17 14.49
N VAL A 7 2.59 -9.39 14.12
CA VAL A 7 3.08 -10.10 12.94
C VAL A 7 2.89 -9.18 11.74
N VAL A 8 4.00 -8.65 11.23
CA VAL A 8 4.08 -8.18 9.85
C VAL A 8 3.93 -9.44 9.01
N GLU A 9 2.70 -9.76 8.62
CA GLU A 9 2.39 -10.97 7.85
C GLU A 9 3.24 -10.98 6.57
N GLY A 10 4.24 -11.85 6.56
CA GLY A 10 5.10 -12.14 5.42
C GLY A 10 6.60 -11.88 5.58
N GLN A 11 7.10 -11.57 6.78
CA GLN A 11 8.55 -11.72 7.05
C GLN A 11 8.89 -13.16 7.45
N PRO A 12 10.09 -13.67 7.09
CA PRO A 12 10.54 -14.98 7.54
C PRO A 12 10.74 -14.99 9.06
N ASP A 13 10.44 -16.12 9.69
CA ASP A 13 10.59 -16.31 11.14
C ASP A 13 12.01 -15.98 11.62
N ILE A 14 12.13 -15.55 12.88
CA ILE A 14 13.43 -15.23 13.49
C ILE A 14 14.33 -16.49 13.41
N PRO A 15 15.56 -16.36 12.87
CA PRO A 15 16.44 -17.50 12.69
C PRO A 15 16.92 -18.06 14.04
N ASP A 16 16.74 -19.37 14.23
CA ASP A 16 17.08 -20.11 15.47
C ASP A 16 18.58 -20.45 15.60
N PHE A 17 19.33 -20.33 14.51
CA PHE A 17 20.76 -20.66 14.43
C PHE A 17 21.70 -19.50 14.78
N LEU A 18 21.16 -18.30 15.01
CA LEU A 18 21.89 -17.10 15.43
C LEU A 18 21.88 -16.94 16.95
N SER A 19 22.96 -16.41 17.53
CA SER A 19 22.97 -16.03 18.95
C SER A 19 22.16 -14.75 19.20
N GLU A 20 21.86 -14.46 20.46
CA GLU A 20 21.09 -13.26 20.83
C GLU A 20 21.75 -11.96 20.33
N GLU A 21 23.07 -11.84 20.42
CA GLU A 21 23.84 -10.69 19.90
C GLU A 21 23.74 -10.58 18.38
N GLN A 22 23.69 -11.71 17.67
CA GLN A 22 23.57 -11.76 16.22
C GLN A 22 22.16 -11.42 15.71
N LEU A 23 21.16 -11.47 16.58
CA LEU A 23 19.77 -11.08 16.31
C LEU A 23 19.54 -9.57 16.50
N GLU A 24 20.49 -8.82 17.06
CA GLU A 24 20.36 -7.38 17.29
C GLU A 24 19.95 -6.56 16.05
N PRO A 25 20.47 -6.84 14.83
CA PRO A 25 20.01 -6.15 13.62
C PRO A 25 18.51 -6.32 13.33
N LEU A 26 17.96 -7.49 13.64
CA LEU A 26 16.53 -7.81 13.44
C LEU A 26 15.67 -7.14 14.51
N LYS A 27 16.12 -7.11 15.76
CA LYS A 27 15.44 -6.35 16.84
C LYS A 27 15.39 -4.86 16.51
N LYS A 28 16.50 -4.27 16.04
CA LYS A 28 16.55 -2.87 15.62
C LYS A 28 15.60 -2.58 14.45
N TYR A 29 15.48 -3.50 13.52
CA TYR A 29 14.54 -3.40 12.41
C TYR A 29 13.09 -3.33 12.88
N GLU A 30 12.69 -4.23 13.78
CA GLU A 30 11.34 -4.26 14.34
C GLU A 30 10.99 -2.97 15.11
N ILE A 31 11.94 -2.47 15.91
CA ILE A 31 11.80 -1.18 16.59
C ILE A 31 11.62 -0.05 15.57
N ALA A 32 12.40 -0.04 14.49
CA ALA A 32 12.30 0.97 13.44
C ALA A 32 10.95 0.92 12.72
N LEU A 33 10.45 -0.27 12.37
CA LEU A 33 9.12 -0.44 11.77
C LEU A 33 8.01 0.06 12.70
N THR A 34 8.07 -0.29 13.98
CA THR A 34 7.10 0.15 14.98
C THR A 34 7.10 1.68 15.09
N ALA A 35 8.29 2.30 15.19
CA ALA A 35 8.41 3.75 15.23
C ALA A 35 7.95 4.44 13.94
N ASN A 36 8.13 3.81 12.78
CA ASN A 36 7.63 4.31 11.50
C ASN A 36 6.10 4.24 11.42
N GLU A 37 5.51 3.15 11.90
CA GLU A 37 4.06 2.95 12.00
C GLU A 37 3.43 4.01 12.92
N GLU A 38 3.97 4.22 14.11
CA GLU A 38 3.51 5.24 15.05
C GLU A 38 3.53 6.65 14.43
N LYS A 39 4.61 6.99 13.70
CA LYS A 39 4.70 8.26 12.99
C LYS A 39 3.66 8.36 11.87
N HIS A 40 3.45 7.28 11.11
CA HIS A 40 2.43 7.24 10.05
C HIS A 40 1.03 7.45 10.61
N ILE A 41 0.66 6.72 11.67
CA ILE A 41 -0.61 6.89 12.38
C ILE A 41 -0.77 8.34 12.87
N GLY A 42 0.28 8.91 13.46
CA GLY A 42 0.29 10.30 13.91
C GLY A 42 0.06 11.31 12.78
N TYR A 43 0.74 11.15 11.64
CA TYR A 43 0.54 12.02 10.47
C TYR A 43 -0.87 11.86 9.87
N MET A 44 -1.37 10.64 9.77
CA MET A 44 -2.72 10.36 9.28
C MET A 44 -3.78 10.98 10.19
N SER A 45 -3.64 10.85 11.51
CA SER A 45 -4.57 11.45 12.48
C SER A 45 -4.63 12.97 12.32
N LYS A 46 -3.47 13.64 12.30
CA LYS A 46 -3.42 15.10 12.11
C LYS A 46 -4.04 15.54 10.79
N LEU A 47 -3.77 14.81 9.71
CA LEU A 47 -4.33 15.10 8.39
C LEU A 47 -5.85 14.92 8.39
N ASN A 48 -6.35 13.85 9.01
CA ASN A 48 -7.77 13.54 9.13
C ASN A 48 -8.50 14.59 9.96
N ASP A 49 -7.92 15.03 11.08
CA ASP A 49 -8.49 16.08 11.93
C ASP A 49 -8.62 17.40 11.16
N LYS A 50 -7.53 17.86 10.52
CA LYS A 50 -7.54 19.10 9.73
C LYS A 50 -8.55 19.08 8.59
N TYR A 51 -8.62 17.97 7.86
CA TYR A 51 -9.56 17.85 6.75
C TYR A 51 -11.01 17.78 7.26
N SER A 52 -11.25 17.05 8.36
CA SER A 52 -12.57 16.98 9.01
C SER A 52 -13.05 18.35 9.50
N ASP A 53 -12.16 19.15 10.08
CA ASP A 53 -12.47 20.51 10.53
C ASP A 53 -12.80 21.43 9.36
N ALA A 54 -12.02 21.35 8.28
CA ALA A 54 -12.29 22.11 7.06
C ALA A 54 -13.65 21.74 6.42
N LEU A 55 -14.00 20.45 6.44
CA LEU A 55 -15.32 19.98 6.03
C LEU A 55 -16.43 20.48 6.97
N GLY A 56 -16.16 20.59 8.27
CA GLY A 56 -17.06 21.19 9.26
C GLY A 56 -17.40 22.64 8.92
N VAL A 57 -16.40 23.46 8.61
CA VAL A 57 -16.59 24.85 8.17
C VAL A 57 -17.37 24.92 6.85
N ALA A 58 -17.06 24.02 5.90
CA ALA A 58 -17.79 23.91 4.64
C ALA A 58 -19.28 23.58 4.89
N LYS A 59 -19.55 22.64 5.79
CA LYS A 59 -20.90 22.22 6.19
C LYS A 59 -21.68 23.37 6.78
N GLU A 60 -21.11 24.14 7.71
CA GLU A 60 -21.77 25.32 8.30
C GLU A 60 -22.19 26.34 7.24
N ARG A 61 -21.36 26.54 6.21
CA ARG A 61 -21.71 27.41 5.07
C ARG A 61 -22.89 26.83 4.27
N MET A 62 -22.91 25.51 4.04
CA MET A 62 -24.00 24.83 3.34
C MET A 62 -25.32 24.88 4.12
N VAL A 63 -25.27 24.82 5.46
CA VAL A 63 -26.43 25.01 6.34
C VAL A 63 -27.05 26.39 6.16
N LYS A 64 -26.23 27.45 6.12
CA LYS A 64 -26.71 28.83 5.95
C LYS A 64 -27.45 29.06 4.63
N ILE A 65 -27.11 28.32 3.59
CA ILE A 65 -27.75 28.42 2.26
C ILE A 65 -28.82 27.34 2.01
N GLY A 66 -29.10 26.49 3.00
CA GLY A 66 -30.13 25.43 2.89
C GLY A 66 -29.81 24.30 1.90
N ALA A 67 -28.53 24.05 1.60
CA ALA A 67 -28.12 23.04 0.62
C ALA A 67 -28.11 21.61 1.20
N VAL A 68 -29.29 21.05 1.51
CA VAL A 68 -29.47 19.76 2.22
C VAL A 68 -28.63 18.61 1.63
N ARG A 69 -28.60 18.47 0.30
CA ARG A 69 -27.81 17.40 -0.35
C ARG A 69 -26.30 17.53 -0.09
N ALA A 70 -25.78 18.75 -0.11
CA ALA A 70 -24.37 19.00 0.17
C ALA A 70 -24.03 18.78 1.66
N ILE A 71 -24.96 19.12 2.57
CA ILE A 71 -24.80 18.89 4.01
C ILE A 71 -24.63 17.39 4.28
N ASN A 72 -25.52 16.55 3.75
CA ASN A 72 -25.46 15.10 3.95
C ASN A 72 -24.17 14.50 3.36
N ALA A 73 -23.74 14.96 2.19
CA ALA A 73 -22.49 14.51 1.57
C ALA A 73 -21.26 14.85 2.45
N LEU A 74 -21.23 16.07 3.00
CA LEU A 74 -20.16 16.51 3.90
C LEU A 74 -20.18 15.77 5.24
N GLU A 75 -21.36 15.50 5.81
CA GLU A 75 -21.49 14.72 7.04
C GLU A 75 -20.99 13.27 6.87
N GLY A 76 -21.38 12.61 5.77
CA GLY A 76 -20.91 11.26 5.46
C GLY A 76 -19.40 11.19 5.16
N GLU A 77 -18.84 12.26 4.59
CA GLU A 77 -17.39 12.41 4.43
C GLU A 77 -16.66 12.56 5.78
N ILE A 78 -17.11 13.48 6.63
CA ILE A 78 -16.53 13.68 7.97
C ILE A 78 -16.55 12.37 8.77
N GLY A 79 -17.68 11.65 8.74
CA GLY A 79 -17.82 10.38 9.45
C GLY A 79 -16.79 9.33 9.03
N ARG A 80 -16.52 9.21 7.72
CA ARG A 80 -15.52 8.27 7.20
C ARG A 80 -14.09 8.66 7.52
N ILE A 81 -13.75 9.93 7.38
CA ILE A 81 -12.40 10.42 7.66
C ILE A 81 -12.06 10.25 9.14
N LYS A 82 -13.03 10.54 10.03
CA LYS A 82 -12.89 10.26 11.47
C LYS A 82 -12.77 8.77 11.80
N ALA A 83 -13.31 7.90 10.95
CA ALA A 83 -13.13 6.45 11.02
C ALA A 83 -11.84 5.96 10.33
N ASN A 84 -10.93 6.87 9.94
CA ASN A 84 -9.72 6.59 9.17
C ASN A 84 -9.96 5.93 7.79
N ASP A 85 -11.17 6.01 7.26
CA ASP A 85 -11.47 5.58 5.89
C ASP A 85 -11.11 6.70 4.90
N THR A 86 -9.94 6.54 4.28
CA THR A 86 -9.38 7.49 3.32
C THR A 86 -9.94 7.31 1.91
N ARG A 87 -10.85 6.37 1.66
CA ARG A 87 -11.41 6.15 0.31
C ARG A 87 -12.28 7.33 -0.12
N LYS A 88 -12.24 7.65 -1.41
CA LYS A 88 -13.04 8.72 -1.97
C LYS A 88 -14.52 8.32 -2.00
N SER A 89 -15.37 9.22 -1.54
CA SER A 89 -16.82 9.06 -1.71
C SER A 89 -17.30 9.24 -3.13
N LYS A 90 -18.40 8.57 -3.47
CA LYS A 90 -19.21 8.99 -4.62
C LYS A 90 -20.00 10.26 -4.31
N ASP A 91 -20.45 10.45 -3.07
CA ASP A 91 -21.30 11.58 -2.70
C ASP A 91 -20.56 12.93 -2.66
N ILE A 92 -19.24 12.89 -2.43
CA ILE A 92 -18.39 14.10 -2.44
C ILE A 92 -18.27 14.71 -3.84
N GLU A 93 -18.61 13.96 -4.90
CA GLU A 93 -18.63 14.49 -6.27
C GLU A 93 -19.77 15.47 -6.51
N ALA A 94 -20.85 15.37 -5.73
CA ALA A 94 -21.95 16.32 -5.73
C ALA A 94 -21.67 17.56 -4.85
N ALA A 95 -20.52 17.60 -4.17
CA ALA A 95 -20.15 18.73 -3.33
C ALA A 95 -19.66 19.94 -4.17
N PRO A 96 -19.71 21.16 -3.61
CA PRO A 96 -19.18 22.34 -4.29
C PRO A 96 -17.72 22.20 -4.71
N ASP A 97 -17.31 22.93 -5.74
CA ASP A 97 -15.96 22.86 -6.33
C ASP A 97 -14.84 23.02 -5.31
N TYR A 98 -15.00 23.93 -4.35
CA TYR A 98 -13.98 24.15 -3.32
C TYR A 98 -13.80 22.92 -2.41
N VAL A 99 -14.88 22.17 -2.13
CA VAL A 99 -14.82 20.91 -1.37
C VAL A 99 -14.11 19.84 -2.17
N ARG A 100 -14.42 19.72 -3.46
CA ARG A 100 -13.73 18.77 -4.35
C ARG A 100 -12.23 19.07 -4.45
N LYS A 101 -11.85 20.35 -4.49
CA LYS A 101 -10.44 20.76 -4.42
C LYS A 101 -9.78 20.38 -3.10
N MET A 102 -10.43 20.63 -1.95
CA MET A 102 -9.93 20.21 -0.65
C MET A 102 -9.74 18.69 -0.58
N ARG A 103 -10.70 17.92 -1.12
CA ARG A 103 -10.60 16.46 -1.19
C ARG A 103 -9.40 16.00 -2.02
N SER A 104 -9.18 16.61 -3.19
CA SER A 104 -8.04 16.28 -4.04
C SER A 104 -6.71 16.58 -3.34
N GLN A 105 -6.63 17.68 -2.57
CA GLN A 105 -5.43 17.98 -1.77
C GLN A 105 -5.23 16.94 -0.68
N TYR A 106 -6.28 16.57 0.04
CA TYR A 106 -6.25 15.50 1.04
C TYR A 106 -5.72 14.19 0.43
N ASP A 107 -6.23 13.77 -0.73
CA ASP A 107 -5.77 12.55 -1.41
C ASP A 107 -4.27 12.60 -1.75
N GLN A 108 -3.76 13.77 -2.19
CA GLN A 108 -2.33 13.95 -2.44
C GLN A 108 -1.50 13.83 -1.15
N PHE A 109 -2.00 14.37 -0.03
CA PHE A 109 -1.32 14.25 1.26
C PHE A 109 -1.31 12.81 1.78
N VAL A 110 -2.43 12.09 1.67
CA VAL A 110 -2.51 10.65 2.01
C VAL A 110 -1.49 9.86 1.20
N PHE A 111 -1.42 10.10 -0.12
CA PHE A 111 -0.43 9.46 -0.98
C PHE A 111 1.01 9.73 -0.52
N ARG A 112 1.34 10.97 -0.15
CA ARG A 112 2.67 11.33 0.35
C ARG A 112 3.00 10.66 1.67
N VAL A 113 2.06 10.64 2.62
CA VAL A 113 2.25 9.98 3.92
C VAL A 113 2.51 8.49 3.75
N ASN A 114 1.77 7.83 2.86
CA ASN A 114 1.96 6.42 2.56
C ASN A 114 3.31 6.13 1.89
N ASN A 115 3.74 6.98 0.94
CA ASN A 115 5.06 6.85 0.31
C ASN A 115 6.20 7.10 1.30
N LEU A 116 6.04 8.04 2.23
CA LEU A 116 7.03 8.30 3.26
C LEU A 116 7.22 7.09 4.18
N LYS A 117 6.12 6.46 4.60
CA LYS A 117 6.17 5.21 5.36
C LYS A 117 6.93 4.13 4.58
N ARG A 118 6.53 3.89 3.33
CA ARG A 118 7.20 2.89 2.46
C ARG A 118 8.69 3.16 2.28
N SER A 119 9.07 4.43 2.13
CA SER A 119 10.48 4.83 2.03
C SER A 119 11.26 4.55 3.30
N ARG A 120 10.70 4.88 4.48
CA ARG A 120 11.36 4.66 5.77
C ARG A 120 11.44 3.18 6.12
N ASP A 121 10.42 2.39 5.80
CA ASP A 121 10.42 0.94 5.97
C ASP A 121 11.48 0.29 5.04
N GLY A 122 11.61 0.80 3.81
CA GLY A 122 12.66 0.38 2.88
C GLY A 122 14.08 0.74 3.34
N GLU A 123 14.26 1.91 3.95
CA GLU A 123 15.53 2.33 4.54
C GLU A 123 15.93 1.43 5.71
N ALA A 124 14.99 1.12 6.61
CA ALA A 124 15.21 0.19 7.70
C ALA A 124 15.60 -1.20 7.17
N LEU A 125 14.92 -1.68 6.12
CA LEU A 125 15.20 -2.98 5.49
C LEU A 125 16.62 -3.03 4.95
N TYR A 126 17.04 -1.99 4.24
CA TYR A 126 18.40 -1.89 3.67
C TYR A 126 19.48 -1.84 4.77
N ALA A 127 19.26 -1.06 5.83
CA ALA A 127 20.20 -0.98 6.96
C ALA A 127 20.38 -2.34 7.65
N THR A 128 19.30 -3.09 7.80
CA THR A 128 19.32 -4.42 8.40
C THR A 128 19.98 -5.45 7.50
N ASP A 129 19.65 -5.50 6.19
CA ASP A 129 20.33 -6.41 5.26
C ASP A 129 21.85 -6.17 5.22
N ARG A 130 22.28 -4.91 5.28
CA ARG A 130 23.70 -4.56 5.37
C ARG A 130 24.36 -5.14 6.63
N SER A 131 23.71 -4.98 7.78
CA SER A 131 24.20 -5.51 9.05
C SER A 131 24.28 -7.04 9.03
N LEU A 132 23.29 -7.71 8.44
CA LEU A 132 23.29 -9.16 8.25
C LEU A 132 24.37 -9.62 7.25
N ALA A 133 24.68 -8.81 6.25
CA ALA A 133 25.77 -9.08 5.30
C ALA A 133 27.15 -9.04 5.99
N GLU A 134 27.35 -8.04 6.86
CA GLU A 134 28.56 -7.90 7.66
C GLU A 134 28.72 -9.11 8.61
N LEU A 135 27.63 -9.51 9.28
CA LEU A 135 27.62 -10.73 10.10
C LEU A 135 27.93 -12.00 9.29
N GLN A 136 27.36 -12.13 8.09
CA GLN A 136 27.65 -13.28 7.20
C GLN A 136 29.15 -13.36 6.85
N LEU A 137 29.78 -12.21 6.61
CA LEU A 137 31.21 -12.13 6.33
C LEU A 137 32.04 -12.53 7.57
N GLU A 138 31.66 -12.09 8.77
CA GLU A 138 32.32 -12.46 10.03
C GLU A 138 32.22 -13.96 10.32
N LEU A 139 31.05 -14.56 10.12
CA LEU A 139 30.84 -16.00 10.23
C LEU A 139 31.70 -16.77 9.25
N THR A 140 31.85 -16.26 8.02
CA THR A 140 32.71 -16.87 6.99
C THR A 140 34.19 -16.79 7.38
N LYS A 141 34.65 -15.66 7.93
CA LYS A 141 36.03 -15.49 8.42
C LYS A 141 36.36 -16.34 9.64
N SER A 142 35.35 -16.67 10.45
CA SER A 142 35.47 -17.49 11.66
C SER A 142 35.26 -18.99 11.39
N ASP A 143 35.35 -19.43 10.14
CA ASP A 143 35.13 -20.81 9.68
C ASP A 143 33.75 -21.41 10.03
N GLN A 144 32.75 -20.59 10.34
CA GLN A 144 31.36 -21.01 10.58
C GLN A 144 30.54 -21.04 9.28
N LEU A 145 31.03 -21.79 8.29
CA LEU A 145 30.50 -21.78 6.92
C LEU A 145 29.03 -22.19 6.83
N GLU A 146 28.59 -23.19 7.60
CA GLU A 146 27.19 -23.63 7.59
C GLU A 146 26.23 -22.53 8.04
N LYS A 147 26.58 -21.80 9.12
CA LYS A 147 25.79 -20.67 9.59
C LYS A 147 25.78 -19.51 8.59
N ALA A 148 26.92 -19.24 7.95
CA ALA A 148 27.00 -18.22 6.90
C ALA A 148 26.11 -18.55 5.70
N LEU A 149 26.02 -19.82 5.30
CA LEU A 149 25.13 -20.28 4.22
C LEU A 149 23.65 -20.15 4.60
N LYS A 150 23.27 -20.57 5.82
CA LYS A 150 21.89 -20.39 6.33
C LYS A 150 21.52 -18.91 6.43
N LEU A 151 22.43 -18.06 6.90
CA LEU A 151 22.22 -16.61 6.96
C LEU A 151 22.04 -16.00 5.56
N ARG A 152 22.81 -16.46 4.57
CA ARG A 152 22.64 -16.01 3.18
C ARG A 152 21.26 -16.36 2.64
N GLN A 153 20.77 -17.59 2.87
CA GLN A 153 19.43 -18.00 2.47
C GLN A 153 18.36 -17.16 3.16
N TYR A 154 18.50 -16.98 4.47
CA TYR A 154 17.61 -16.13 5.26
C TYR A 154 17.55 -14.70 4.72
N ARG A 155 18.69 -14.08 4.40
CA ARG A 155 18.73 -12.72 3.84
C ARG A 155 17.99 -12.60 2.51
N GLU A 156 18.09 -13.61 1.64
CA GLU A 156 17.34 -13.62 0.37
C GLU A 156 15.84 -13.72 0.60
N GLU A 157 15.40 -14.47 1.61
CA GLU A 157 13.98 -14.53 2.01
C GLU A 157 13.51 -13.26 2.69
N PHE A 158 14.35 -12.67 3.55
CA PHE A 158 14.06 -11.46 4.31
C PHE A 158 13.79 -10.24 3.42
N LYS A 159 14.48 -10.15 2.28
CA LYS A 159 14.29 -9.08 1.28
C LYS A 159 13.04 -9.28 0.42
N ARG A 160 12.42 -10.46 0.42
CA ARG A 160 11.24 -10.69 -0.40
C ARG A 160 10.06 -9.91 0.17
N PRO A 161 9.27 -9.26 -0.70
CA PRO A 161 8.04 -8.64 -0.24
C PRO A 161 7.14 -9.72 0.38
N PRO A 162 6.37 -9.35 1.42
CA PRO A 162 5.40 -10.26 2.01
C PRO A 162 4.48 -10.79 0.90
N LYS A 163 4.23 -12.10 0.90
CA LYS A 163 3.30 -12.69 -0.06
C LYS A 163 1.96 -11.98 0.09
N PRO A 164 1.30 -11.59 -1.03
CA PRO A 164 -0.06 -11.09 -0.94
C PRO A 164 -0.87 -12.10 -0.15
N LYS A 165 -1.74 -11.63 0.75
CA LYS A 165 -2.74 -12.51 1.36
C LYS A 165 -3.46 -13.19 0.21
N GLU A 166 -3.26 -14.50 0.07
CA GLU A 166 -4.17 -15.30 -0.74
C GLU A 166 -5.53 -15.04 -0.13
N SER A 167 -6.40 -14.35 -0.86
CA SER A 167 -7.78 -14.22 -0.44
C SER A 167 -8.28 -15.64 -0.34
N SER A 168 -8.46 -16.15 0.88
CA SER A 168 -9.17 -17.39 1.10
C SER A 168 -10.44 -17.27 0.26
N PRO A 169 -10.71 -18.19 -0.69
CA PRO A 169 -11.97 -18.17 -1.39
C PRO A 169 -13.04 -18.19 -0.31
N ILE A 170 -13.87 -17.14 -0.31
CA ILE A 170 -15.08 -17.12 0.51
C ILE A 170 -15.86 -18.35 0.02
N ASN A 171 -15.86 -19.42 0.82
CA ASN A 171 -16.81 -20.51 0.66
C ASN A 171 -18.20 -19.89 0.82
N ARG A 172 -18.79 -19.49 -0.31
CA ARG A 172 -20.23 -19.43 -0.43
C ARG A 172 -20.68 -20.89 -0.45
N GLU A 173 -21.05 -21.40 0.71
CA GLU A 173 -22.03 -22.48 0.77
C GLU A 173 -23.33 -21.93 0.18
N ASP A 174 -23.48 -22.06 -1.14
CA ASP A 174 -24.80 -22.16 -1.76
C ASP A 174 -24.89 -23.61 -2.26
N ASP A 175 -25.57 -24.42 -1.44
CA ASP A 175 -26.22 -25.63 -1.91
C ASP A 175 -27.11 -25.27 -3.10
N ASN A 176 -26.70 -25.68 -4.31
CA ASN A 176 -27.63 -26.20 -5.30
C ASN A 176 -26.86 -27.00 -6.35
N LYS A 177 -27.10 -28.32 -6.30
CA LYS A 177 -26.75 -29.25 -7.36
C LYS A 177 -27.55 -28.88 -8.60
N GLU A 178 -26.87 -28.54 -9.69
CA GLU A 178 -27.36 -28.85 -11.04
C GLU A 178 -26.17 -28.91 -12.01
N GLU A 179 -25.84 -30.14 -12.34
CA GLU A 179 -24.86 -30.56 -13.34
C GLU A 179 -25.47 -30.31 -14.73
N ILE A 180 -25.00 -29.28 -15.43
CA ILE A 180 -25.43 -29.00 -16.81
C ILE A 180 -24.20 -29.13 -17.71
N ASN A 181 -24.14 -30.23 -18.45
CA ASN A 181 -23.18 -30.47 -19.53
C ASN A 181 -23.29 -29.39 -20.62
N PRO A 182 -22.19 -29.01 -21.28
CA PRO A 182 -22.24 -28.09 -22.42
C PRO A 182 -22.91 -28.77 -23.64
N PRO A 183 -23.77 -28.08 -24.40
CA PRO A 183 -24.31 -28.60 -25.65
C PRO A 183 -23.27 -28.58 -26.78
N GLU A 184 -23.33 -29.61 -27.62
CA GLU A 184 -22.49 -29.88 -28.79
C GLU A 184 -22.60 -28.82 -29.92
N ASP A 185 -21.52 -28.75 -30.71
CA ASP A 185 -21.23 -27.89 -31.88
C ASP A 185 -22.34 -27.83 -32.95
N PRO A 186 -22.66 -26.65 -33.51
CA PRO A 186 -23.23 -26.55 -34.85
C PRO A 186 -22.15 -26.38 -35.94
N GLU A 187 -22.30 -27.14 -37.02
CA GLU A 187 -21.44 -27.23 -38.21
C GLU A 187 -20.97 -25.89 -38.84
N PRO A 188 -19.81 -25.88 -39.52
CA PRO A 188 -19.18 -24.68 -40.06
C PRO A 188 -19.94 -24.11 -41.26
N VAL A 189 -20.34 -22.84 -41.17
CA VAL A 189 -20.83 -22.07 -42.31
C VAL A 189 -19.62 -21.57 -43.11
N ASP A 190 -19.49 -22.02 -44.35
CA ASP A 190 -18.55 -21.50 -45.35
C ASP A 190 -18.83 -20.00 -45.61
N VAL A 191 -17.95 -19.14 -45.10
CA VAL A 191 -17.91 -17.71 -45.46
C VAL A 191 -16.60 -17.48 -46.24
N PRO A 192 -16.65 -16.86 -47.43
CA PRO A 192 -15.50 -16.75 -48.32
C PRO A 192 -14.31 -16.04 -47.66
N PHE A 193 -13.11 -16.57 -47.89
CA PHE A 193 -11.81 -15.96 -47.54
C PHE A 193 -11.77 -14.47 -47.95
N GLU A 194 -11.93 -13.59 -46.98
CA GLU A 194 -11.38 -12.25 -47.05
C GLU A 194 -9.90 -12.34 -46.60
N PRO A 195 -8.96 -11.70 -47.31
CA PRO A 195 -7.55 -11.75 -46.94
C PRO A 195 -7.37 -11.13 -45.54
N GLU A 196 -6.64 -11.84 -44.68
CA GLU A 196 -6.27 -11.36 -43.34
C GLU A 196 -5.74 -9.92 -43.42
N PRO A 197 -6.25 -8.97 -42.62
CA PRO A 197 -5.57 -7.70 -42.47
C PRO A 197 -4.17 -7.97 -41.91
N GLU A 198 -3.16 -7.37 -42.53
CA GLU A 198 -1.76 -7.45 -42.09
C GLU A 198 -1.67 -7.25 -40.56
N PRO A 199 -0.86 -8.04 -39.85
CA PRO A 199 -0.78 -7.93 -38.40
C PRO A 199 -0.36 -6.51 -38.02
N GLU A 200 -1.20 -5.84 -37.23
CA GLU A 200 -0.83 -4.59 -36.60
C GLU A 200 0.51 -4.80 -35.87
N PRO A 201 1.48 -3.88 -36.03
CA PRO A 201 2.78 -4.04 -35.41
C PRO A 201 2.60 -4.18 -33.89
N GLU A 202 3.25 -5.20 -33.32
CA GLU A 202 3.28 -5.43 -31.88
C GLU A 202 3.57 -4.10 -31.16
N PRO A 203 2.79 -3.73 -30.12
CA PRO A 203 3.09 -2.54 -29.36
C PRO A 203 4.50 -2.71 -28.79
N GLU A 204 5.38 -1.77 -29.14
CA GLU A 204 6.77 -1.76 -28.70
C GLU A 204 6.85 -2.00 -27.18
N PRO A 205 7.84 -2.77 -26.70
CA PRO A 205 8.03 -2.96 -25.27
C PRO A 205 8.17 -1.58 -24.63
N PHE A 206 7.21 -1.24 -23.77
CA PHE A 206 7.13 0.04 -23.08
C PHE A 206 8.51 0.53 -22.66
N SER A 207 9.03 1.49 -23.43
CA SER A 207 10.26 2.17 -23.12
C SER A 207 10.07 2.85 -21.78
N ARG A 208 10.88 2.38 -20.83
CA ARG A 208 10.99 2.90 -19.46
C ARG A 208 11.45 4.36 -19.52
N GLY A 209 10.51 5.28 -19.62
CA GLY A 209 10.79 6.70 -19.55
C GLY A 209 9.88 7.53 -20.42
N GLU A 210 8.60 7.63 -20.05
CA GLU A 210 7.74 8.78 -20.34
C GLU A 210 6.41 8.63 -19.61
N TYR A 211 6.47 8.76 -18.28
CA TYR A 211 5.29 9.27 -17.58
C TYR A 211 5.14 10.73 -17.96
N GLY A 212 4.29 11.01 -18.95
CA GLY A 212 3.77 12.35 -19.20
C GLY A 212 2.91 12.83 -18.04
N PHE A 213 3.54 13.20 -16.92
CA PHE A 213 2.93 13.92 -15.81
C PHE A 213 2.83 15.41 -16.19
N ASN A 214 1.86 15.76 -17.03
CA ASN A 214 1.40 17.14 -17.13
C ASN A 214 0.46 17.44 -15.96
N GLY A 215 1.07 17.60 -14.79
CA GLY A 215 0.43 18.00 -13.55
C GLY A 215 1.54 18.08 -12.51
N ASP A 216 1.98 19.31 -12.22
CA ASP A 216 3.03 19.67 -11.26
C ASP A 216 3.47 18.50 -10.39
N ILE A 217 4.63 17.92 -10.72
CA ILE A 217 5.27 16.89 -9.91
C ILE A 217 5.55 17.53 -8.55
N VAL A 218 4.61 17.38 -7.62
CA VAL A 218 4.79 17.91 -6.29
C VAL A 218 5.85 17.05 -5.63
N ARG A 219 7.02 17.65 -5.39
CA ARG A 219 8.12 17.00 -4.72
C ARG A 219 7.64 16.32 -3.43
N PRO A 220 8.18 15.15 -3.08
CA PRO A 220 7.96 14.58 -1.76
C PRO A 220 8.36 15.63 -0.71
N MET A 221 7.46 15.92 0.23
CA MET A 221 7.76 16.84 1.33
C MET A 221 8.81 16.20 2.25
N THR A 222 9.73 17.01 2.77
CA THR A 222 10.69 16.56 3.76
C THR A 222 10.02 16.32 5.12
N SER A 223 10.65 15.53 5.99
CA SER A 223 10.18 15.30 7.36
C SER A 223 9.91 16.63 8.11
N GLU A 224 10.74 17.65 7.88
CA GLU A 224 10.59 18.98 8.46
C GLU A 224 9.36 19.75 7.94
N GLU A 225 8.95 19.51 6.70
CA GLU A 225 7.73 20.09 6.14
C GLU A 225 6.50 19.41 6.72
N MET A 226 6.54 18.09 6.94
CA MET A 226 5.47 17.33 7.58
C MET A 226 5.25 17.71 9.05
N ASP A 227 6.30 18.00 9.80
CA ASP A 227 6.19 18.38 11.22
C ASP A 227 5.58 19.79 11.42
N LYS A 228 5.54 20.62 10.37
CA LYS A 228 4.86 21.93 10.36
C LYS A 228 3.35 21.83 10.09
N TYR A 229 2.87 20.64 9.69
CA TYR A 229 1.45 20.31 9.58
C TYR A 229 1.03 19.47 10.81
#